data_AF-A0A834D138-F1
#
_entry.id   AF-A0A834D138-F1
#
_cell.length_a   1.000
_cell.length_b   1.000
_cell.length_c   1.000
_cell.angle_alpha   90.00
_cell.angle_beta   90.00
_cell.angle_gamma   90.00
#
_symmetry.space_group_name_H-M   'P 1'
#
loop_
_entity.id
_entity.type
_entity.pdbx_description
1 polymer ?
#
loop_
_entity_poly.entity_id
_entity_poly.type
_entity_poly.pdbx_seq_one_letter_code
_entity_poly.pdbx_strand_id
1 'polypeptide(L)'
;MVAFYKETHWSTRKGKFINAATEHNYNLMVERLGEKESEEDVEEVADTIFKEVLGRKSGYAVGMGHMVIPDPSPTIVKSRAFIRLSEENQRNKSDAEMYKSKLEKMMGDIEALQKNFSEHDKLLQYYWMSELEGGGESHRETHQDA
;
A
#
# COMPACT_ATOMS: atom_id res chain seq x y z
N MET A 1 -2.55 13.56 -26.84
CA MET A 1 -3.14 12.36 -26.21
C MET A 1 -2.54 11.05 -26.70
N VAL A 2 -2.53 10.76 -28.01
CA VAL A 2 -1.85 9.56 -28.57
C VAL A 2 -0.33 9.54 -28.26
N ALA A 3 0.33 10.70 -28.34
CA ALA A 3 1.74 10.85 -27.95
C ALA A 3 1.99 10.55 -26.45
N PHE A 4 1.10 11.03 -25.56
CA PHE A 4 1.15 10.76 -24.12
C PHE A 4 0.94 9.27 -23.81
N TYR A 5 0.07 8.60 -24.55
CA TYR A 5 -0.12 7.15 -24.44
C TYR A 5 1.16 6.38 -24.73
N LYS A 6 1.90 6.77 -25.78
CA LYS A 6 3.21 6.18 -26.09
C LYS A 6 4.21 6.46 -24.99
N GLU A 7 4.35 7.70 -24.55
CA GLU A 7 5.32 8.10 -23.52
C GLU A 7 5.16 7.30 -22.22
N THR A 8 3.93 7.09 -21.79
CA THR A 8 3.61 6.34 -20.55
C THR A 8 3.74 4.82 -20.69
N HIS A 9 3.62 4.29 -21.91
CA HIS A 9 3.64 2.85 -22.18
C HIS A 9 4.88 2.38 -22.94
N TRP A 10 5.87 3.25 -23.12
CA TRP A 10 7.14 2.95 -23.78
C TRP A 10 8.26 2.76 -22.75
N SER A 11 8.93 1.61 -22.79
CA SER A 11 10.11 1.38 -21.98
C SER A 11 11.34 1.94 -22.70
N THR A 12 11.86 3.07 -22.22
CA THR A 12 13.14 3.63 -22.70
C THR A 12 14.30 2.64 -22.54
N ARG A 13 14.31 1.87 -21.44
CA ARG A 13 15.32 0.83 -21.18
C ARG A 13 15.26 -0.34 -22.17
N LYS A 14 14.06 -0.77 -22.56
CA LYS A 14 13.87 -1.92 -23.46
C LYS A 14 13.67 -1.51 -24.92
N GLY A 15 13.54 -0.22 -25.21
CA GLY A 15 13.28 0.31 -26.55
C GLY A 15 11.98 -0.20 -27.17
N LYS A 16 10.97 -0.53 -26.36
CA LYS A 16 9.69 -1.12 -26.82
C LYS A 16 8.54 -0.82 -25.88
N PHE A 17 7.31 -1.08 -26.33
CA PHE A 17 6.13 -1.02 -25.48
C PHE A 17 6.21 -1.98 -24.29
N ILE A 18 5.60 -1.59 -23.17
CA ILE A 18 5.63 -2.37 -21.92
C ILE A 18 4.98 -3.74 -22.11
N ASN A 19 3.94 -3.85 -22.94
CA ASN A 19 3.32 -5.12 -23.34
C ASN A 19 2.67 -5.04 -24.74
N ALA A 20 2.29 -6.20 -25.30
CA ALA A 20 1.69 -6.30 -26.64
C ALA A 20 0.32 -5.61 -26.75
N ALA A 21 -0.47 -5.58 -25.67
CA ALA A 21 -1.76 -4.91 -25.65
C ALA A 21 -1.61 -3.39 -25.79
N THR A 22 -0.61 -2.80 -25.14
CA THR A 22 -0.31 -1.36 -25.23
C THR A 22 0.21 -0.95 -26.61
N GLU A 23 0.98 -1.83 -27.26
CA GLU A 23 1.41 -1.63 -28.64
C GLU A 23 0.22 -1.69 -29.62
N HIS A 24 -0.64 -2.71 -29.47
CA HIS A 24 -1.84 -2.86 -30.29
C HIS A 24 -2.76 -1.64 -30.17
N ASN A 25 -3.03 -1.18 -28.95
CA ASN A 25 -3.88 -0.01 -28.70
C ASN A 25 -3.25 1.27 -29.27
N TYR A 26 -1.94 1.46 -29.14
CA TYR A 26 -1.27 2.62 -29.74
C TYR A 26 -1.38 2.60 -31.27
N ASN A 27 -1.15 1.45 -31.90
CA ASN A 27 -1.25 1.32 -33.35
C ASN A 27 -2.68 1.61 -33.84
N LEU A 28 -3.69 1.10 -33.14
CA LEU A 28 -5.10 1.39 -33.46
C LEU A 28 -5.43 2.87 -33.31
N MET A 29 -4.89 3.56 -32.29
CA MET A 29 -5.06 5.01 -32.15
C MET A 29 -4.42 5.79 -33.31
N VAL A 30 -3.23 5.37 -33.76
CA VAL A 30 -2.52 6.02 -34.87
C VAL A 30 -3.24 5.81 -36.20
N GLU A 31 -3.74 4.60 -36.44
CA GLU A 31 -4.55 4.26 -37.62
C GLU A 31 -5.80 5.15 -37.69
N ARG A 32 -6.59 5.20 -36.61
CA ARG A 32 -7.80 6.03 -36.52
C ARG A 32 -7.52 7.53 -36.62
N LEU A 33 -6.35 7.98 -36.17
CA LEU A 33 -5.93 9.38 -36.31
C LEU A 33 -5.58 9.72 -37.76
N GLY A 34 -5.02 8.77 -38.50
CA GLY A 34 -4.70 8.94 -39.93
C GLY A 34 -5.92 8.91 -40.85
N GLU A 35 -7.04 8.33 -40.39
CA GLU A 35 -8.31 8.27 -41.13
C GLU A 35 -9.13 9.57 -41.05
N LYS A 36 -8.82 10.49 -40.13
CA LYS A 36 -9.58 11.74 -39.93
C LYS A 36 -8.98 12.92 -40.69
N GLU A 37 -9.83 13.63 -41.45
CA GLU A 37 -9.46 14.80 -42.25
C GLU A 37 -9.06 16.01 -41.40
N SER A 38 -8.18 16.87 -41.94
CA SER A 38 -7.36 17.84 -41.20
C SER A 38 -8.08 19.09 -40.69
N GLU A 39 -9.42 19.14 -40.68
CA GLU A 39 -10.19 20.32 -40.26
C GLU A 39 -10.74 20.23 -38.83
N GLU A 40 -10.71 19.05 -38.19
CA GLU A 40 -11.13 18.89 -36.79
C GLU A 40 -10.00 19.23 -35.81
N ASP A 41 -10.34 19.79 -34.64
CA ASP A 41 -9.38 20.08 -33.58
C ASP A 41 -8.67 18.78 -33.15
N VAL A 42 -7.37 18.71 -33.45
CA VAL A 42 -6.52 17.52 -33.25
C VAL A 42 -6.59 17.02 -31.80
N GLU A 43 -6.82 17.90 -30.84
CA GLU A 43 -6.92 17.52 -29.43
C GLU A 43 -8.26 16.86 -29.09
N GLU A 44 -9.38 17.39 -29.61
CA GLU A 44 -10.72 16.82 -29.47
C GLU A 44 -10.87 15.48 -30.21
N VAL A 45 -10.27 15.40 -31.40
CA VAL A 45 -10.16 14.17 -32.19
C VAL A 45 -9.41 13.10 -31.42
N ALA A 46 -8.26 13.47 -30.84
CA ALA A 46 -7.44 12.52 -30.12
C ALA A 46 -8.09 12.03 -28.82
N ASP A 47 -8.89 12.83 -28.11
CA ASP A 47 -9.65 12.36 -26.94
C ASP A 47 -10.79 11.40 -27.34
N THR A 48 -11.45 11.67 -28.46
CA THR A 48 -12.49 10.79 -29.03
C THR A 48 -11.91 9.41 -29.38
N ILE A 49 -10.81 9.39 -30.14
CA ILE A 49 -10.11 8.15 -30.52
C ILE A 49 -9.61 7.41 -29.27
N PHE A 50 -9.07 8.13 -28.29
CA PHE A 50 -8.60 7.54 -27.04
C PHE A 50 -9.73 6.82 -26.30
N LYS A 51 -10.91 7.45 -26.22
CA LYS A 51 -12.11 6.87 -25.61
C LYS A 51 -12.62 5.66 -26.38
N GLU A 52 -12.60 5.70 -27.72
CA GLU A 52 -13.02 4.58 -28.56
C GLU A 52 -12.10 3.36 -28.41
N VAL A 53 -10.79 3.58 -28.41
CA VAL A 53 -9.80 2.49 -28.34
C VAL A 53 -9.72 1.87 -26.94
N LEU A 54 -9.78 2.68 -25.89
CA LEU A 54 -9.58 2.22 -24.51
C LEU A 54 -10.86 2.05 -23.71
N GLY A 55 -12.02 2.41 -24.28
CA GLY A 55 -13.33 2.33 -23.63
C GLY A 55 -13.50 3.26 -22.42
N ARG A 56 -12.54 4.17 -22.16
CA ARG A 56 -12.56 5.11 -21.02
C ARG A 56 -12.04 6.47 -21.46
N LYS A 57 -12.61 7.54 -20.89
CA LYS A 57 -12.06 8.90 -21.02
C LYS A 57 -10.63 8.92 -20.48
N SER A 58 -9.72 9.62 -21.15
CA SER A 58 -8.29 9.63 -20.83
C SER A 58 -7.94 9.98 -19.39
N GLY A 59 -8.71 10.88 -18.78
CA GLY A 59 -8.56 11.24 -17.36
C GLY A 59 -8.88 10.13 -16.36
N TYR A 60 -9.43 8.99 -16.78
CA TYR A 60 -9.85 7.88 -15.93
C TYR A 60 -9.11 6.57 -16.22
N ALA A 61 -7.96 6.62 -16.91
CA ALA A 61 -7.10 5.47 -17.14
C ALA A 61 -6.37 5.04 -15.85
N VAL A 62 -7.14 4.68 -14.83
CA VAL A 62 -6.67 4.01 -13.62
C VAL A 62 -6.46 2.54 -13.96
N GLY A 63 -5.21 2.07 -13.96
CA GLY A 63 -4.91 0.63 -13.87
C GLY A 63 -4.10 -0.05 -14.98
N MET A 64 -3.28 0.64 -15.79
CA MET A 64 -2.49 -0.01 -16.86
C MET A 64 -0.97 -0.16 -16.62
N GLY A 65 -0.47 0.05 -15.39
CA GLY A 65 0.95 -0.09 -15.06
C GLY A 65 1.46 1.08 -14.23
N HIS A 66 2.76 1.05 -13.87
CA HIS A 66 3.42 1.99 -12.94
C HIS A 66 2.81 3.39 -13.02
N MET A 67 2.05 3.75 -11.98
CA MET A 67 1.38 5.04 -11.86
C MET A 67 2.46 6.11 -11.73
N VAL A 68 2.74 6.83 -12.81
CA VAL A 68 3.49 8.09 -12.74
C VAL A 68 2.46 9.16 -12.44
N ILE A 69 2.45 9.66 -11.21
CA ILE A 69 1.74 10.90 -10.89
C ILE A 69 2.59 12.01 -11.51
N PRO A 70 2.13 12.68 -12.58
CA PRO A 70 2.92 13.75 -13.18
C PRO A 70 3.04 14.91 -12.20
N ASP A 71 4.17 15.59 -12.24
CA ASP A 71 4.36 16.80 -11.43
C ASP A 71 3.27 17.83 -11.76
N PRO A 72 2.71 18.49 -10.74
CA PRO A 72 1.67 19.49 -10.95
C PRO A 72 2.20 20.65 -11.79
N SER A 73 1.39 21.11 -12.76
CA SER A 73 1.80 22.22 -13.62
C SER A 73 2.08 23.50 -12.81
N PRO A 74 2.97 24.39 -13.26
CA PRO A 74 3.33 25.61 -12.53
C PRO A 74 2.14 26.50 -12.16
N THR A 75 1.07 26.44 -12.96
CA THR A 75 -0.17 27.18 -12.74
C THR A 75 -1.00 26.56 -11.61
N ILE A 76 -1.07 25.23 -11.55
CA ILE A 76 -1.79 24.49 -10.51
C ILE A 76 -1.09 24.65 -9.16
N VAL A 77 0.24 24.63 -9.13
CA VAL A 77 1.03 24.79 -7.88
C VAL A 77 0.75 26.13 -7.18
N LYS A 78 0.43 27.18 -7.96
CA LYS A 78 0.10 28.51 -7.43
C LYS A 78 -1.37 28.65 -7.02
N SER A 79 -2.21 27.67 -7.32
CA SER A 79 -3.62 27.70 -6.96
C SER A 79 -3.80 27.59 -5.44
N ARG A 80 -4.64 28.46 -4.87
CA ARG A 80 -5.01 28.40 -3.44
C ARG A 80 -5.55 27.04 -3.03
N ALA A 81 -6.29 26.37 -3.92
CA ALA A 81 -6.83 25.04 -3.66
C ALA A 81 -5.71 23.98 -3.55
N PHE A 82 -4.70 24.07 -4.42
CA PHE A 82 -3.55 23.17 -4.40
C PHE A 82 -2.71 23.37 -3.14
N ILE A 83 -2.43 24.61 -2.76
CA ILE A 83 -1.67 24.93 -1.54
C ILE A 83 -2.38 24.35 -0.31
N ARG A 84 -3.69 24.60 -0.17
CA ARG A 84 -4.47 24.07 0.94
C ARG A 84 -4.43 22.54 1.01
N LEU A 85 -4.64 21.87 -0.12
CA LEU A 85 -4.62 20.41 -0.19
C LEU A 85 -3.23 19.85 0.11
N SER A 86 -2.17 20.52 -0.35
CA SER A 86 -0.78 20.13 -0.07
C SER A 86 -0.47 20.22 1.43
N GLU A 87 -0.86 21.33 2.09
CA GLU A 87 -0.70 21.51 3.53
C GLU A 87 -1.49 20.50 4.35
N GLU A 88 -2.75 20.26 3.97
CA GLU A 88 -3.60 19.26 4.63
C GLU A 88 -3.03 17.85 4.48
N ASN A 89 -2.54 17.50 3.29
CA ASN A 89 -1.92 16.20 3.05
C ASN A 89 -0.63 16.04 3.88
N GLN A 90 0.18 17.09 3.99
CA GLN A 90 1.38 17.07 4.82
C GLN A 90 1.04 16.86 6.32
N ARG A 91 -0.03 17.50 6.82
CA ARG A 91 -0.52 17.27 8.19
C ARG A 91 -1.02 15.84 8.37
N ASN A 92 -1.85 15.35 7.46
CA ASN A 92 -2.39 13.99 7.51
C ASN A 92 -1.27 12.94 7.50
N LYS A 93 -0.20 13.17 6.74
CA LYS A 93 0.98 12.30 6.74
C LYS A 93 1.68 12.29 8.10
N SER A 94 1.90 13.46 8.70
CA SER A 94 2.50 13.57 10.04
C SER A 94 1.64 12.91 11.11
N ASP A 95 0.31 13.07 11.05
CA ASP A 95 -0.61 12.47 12.01
C ASP A 95 -0.62 10.94 11.87
N ALA A 96 -0.63 10.44 10.63
CA ALA A 96 -0.55 9.00 10.35
C ALA A 96 0.76 8.39 10.89
N GLU A 97 1.89 9.06 10.70
CA GLU A 97 3.19 8.63 11.24
C GLU A 97 3.15 8.61 12.78
N MET A 98 2.59 9.65 13.41
CA MET A 98 2.43 9.70 14.87
C MET A 98 1.57 8.52 15.38
N TYR A 99 0.41 8.27 14.77
CA TYR A 99 -0.46 7.17 15.19
C TYR A 99 0.20 5.81 15.00
N LYS A 100 0.92 5.62 13.89
CA LYS A 100 1.70 4.41 13.64
C LYS A 100 2.70 4.17 14.76
N SER A 101 3.51 5.17 15.12
CA SER A 101 4.49 5.02 16.22
C SER A 101 3.83 4.74 17.57
N LYS A 102 2.66 5.34 17.86
CA LYS A 102 1.90 5.03 19.08
C LYS A 102 1.42 3.58 19.11
N LEU A 103 0.93 3.06 17.98
CA LEU A 103 0.50 1.67 17.87
C LEU A 103 1.66 0.69 17.99
N GLU A 104 2.80 0.98 17.35
CA GLU A 104 4.02 0.16 17.48
C GLU A 104 4.50 0.09 18.93
N LYS A 105 4.48 1.22 19.65
CA LYS A 105 4.81 1.25 21.08
C LYS A 105 3.83 0.38 21.89
N MET A 106 2.52 0.55 21.67
CA MET A 106 1.49 -0.21 22.40
C MET A 106 1.61 -1.71 22.15
N MET A 107 1.94 -2.12 20.91
CA MET A 107 2.20 -3.53 20.60
C MET A 107 3.40 -4.06 21.38
N GLY A 108 4.50 -3.31 21.45
CA GLY A 108 5.66 -3.69 22.26
C GLY A 108 5.34 -3.78 23.75
N ASP A 109 4.54 -2.87 24.29
CA ASP A 109 4.10 -2.89 25.68
C ASP A 109 3.24 -4.15 25.97
N ILE A 110 2.37 -4.55 25.03
CA ILE A 110 1.56 -5.77 25.14
C ILE A 110 2.44 -7.03 25.12
N GLU A 111 3.43 -7.09 24.22
CA GLU A 111 4.36 -8.22 24.15
C GLU A 111 5.16 -8.36 25.46
N ALA A 112 5.62 -7.25 26.02
CA ALA A 112 6.31 -7.24 27.32
C ALA A 112 5.39 -7.74 28.45
N LEU A 113 4.14 -7.30 28.46
CA LEU A 113 3.15 -7.72 29.44
C LEU A 113 2.82 -9.22 29.32
N GLN A 114 2.67 -9.74 28.10
CA GLN A 114 2.49 -11.18 27.87
C GLN A 114 3.67 -12.01 28.38
N LYS A 115 4.90 -11.54 28.15
CA LYS A 115 6.10 -12.19 28.66
C LYS A 115 6.11 -12.24 30.19
N ASN A 116 5.81 -11.12 30.85
CA ASN A 116 5.76 -11.03 32.30
C ASN A 116 4.71 -11.99 32.89
N PHE A 117 3.52 -12.06 32.28
CA PHE A 117 2.50 -13.03 32.71
C PHE A 117 2.96 -14.47 32.55
N SER A 118 3.60 -14.83 31.42
CA SER A 118 4.14 -16.18 31.22
C SER A 118 5.22 -16.54 32.24
N GLU A 119 6.07 -15.58 32.61
CA GLU A 119 7.10 -15.78 33.64
C GLU A 119 6.47 -15.99 35.03
N HIS A 120 5.46 -15.20 35.39
CA HIS A 120 4.71 -15.38 36.62
C HIS A 120 3.99 -16.74 36.68
N ASP A 121 3.34 -17.16 35.60
CA ASP A 121 2.66 -18.46 35.53
C ASP A 121 3.64 -19.62 35.71
N LYS A 122 4.83 -19.54 35.11
CA LYS A 122 5.90 -20.55 35.31
C LYS A 122 6.36 -20.60 36.76
N LEU A 123 6.52 -19.44 37.39
CA LEU A 123 6.93 -19.37 38.80
C LEU A 123 5.87 -19.96 39.71
N LEU A 124 4.59 -19.68 39.45
CA LEU A 124 3.49 -20.30 40.16
C LEU A 124 3.48 -21.82 39.97
N GLN A 125 3.58 -22.31 38.74
CA GLN A 125 3.66 -23.75 38.47
C GLN A 125 4.82 -24.42 39.21
N TYR A 126 6.01 -23.80 39.22
CA TYR A 126 7.15 -24.30 39.98
C TYR A 126 6.85 -24.39 41.48
N TYR A 127 6.30 -23.34 42.08
CA TYR A 127 5.95 -23.32 43.51
C TYR A 127 4.94 -24.42 43.86
N TRP A 128 3.88 -24.56 43.06
CA TRP A 128 2.87 -25.61 43.25
C TRP A 128 3.45 -27.02 43.14
N MET A 129 4.36 -27.27 42.19
CA MET A 129 5.05 -28.56 42.08
C MET A 129 5.96 -28.83 43.28
N SER A 130 6.69 -27.84 43.77
CA SER A 130 7.55 -27.99 44.96
C SER A 130 6.74 -28.26 46.24
N GLU A 131 5.56 -27.65 46.39
CA GLU A 131 4.67 -27.88 47.54
C GLU A 131 4.04 -29.28 47.51
N LEU A 132 3.71 -29.80 46.32
CA LEU A 132 3.24 -31.17 46.12
C LEU A 132 4.35 -32.21 46.38
N GLU A 133 5.60 -31.92 46.03
CA GLU A 133 6.75 -32.79 46.30
C GLU A 133 7.14 -32.78 47.79
N GLY A 134 7.04 -31.63 48.47
CA GLY A 134 7.33 -31.51 49.90
C GLY A 134 6.26 -32.12 50.83
N GLY A 135 5.02 -32.26 50.35
CA GLY A 135 3.90 -32.86 51.11
C GLY A 135 3.92 -34.40 51.20
N GLY A 136 4.83 -35.07 50.48
CA GLY A 136 4.94 -36.53 50.45
C GLY A 136 5.80 -37.14 51.57
N GLU A 137 6.58 -36.34 52.31
CA GLU A 137 7.50 -36.80 53.34
C GLU A 137 7.02 -36.43 54.75
N SER A 138 5.81 -36.86 55.13
CA SER A 138 5.37 -36.81 56.53
C SER A 138 5.08 -38.20 57.07
N HIS A 139 6.05 -38.70 57.84
CA HIS A 139 5.98 -39.71 58.90
C HIS A 139 5.09 -40.93 58.65
N ARG A 140 5.70 -41.99 58.11
CA ARG A 140 5.24 -43.36 58.38
C ARG A 140 5.80 -43.78 59.74
N GLU A 141 5.08 -43.45 60.82
CA GLU A 141 5.35 -44.00 62.15
C GLU A 141 5.26 -45.53 62.09
N THR A 142 6.39 -46.20 62.22
CA THR A 142 6.44 -47.63 62.52
C THR A 142 5.95 -47.84 63.95
N HIS A 143 4.68 -48.21 64.11
CA HIS A 143 4.24 -48.96 65.28
C HIS A 143 4.91 -50.34 65.23
N GLN A 144 5.92 -50.56 66.07
CA GLN A 144 6.30 -51.89 66.54
C GLN A 144 5.56 -52.15 67.85
N ASP A 145 4.51 -52.97 67.77
CA ASP A 145 3.93 -53.65 68.92
C ASP A 145 4.55 -55.06 69.03
N ALA A 146 4.76 -55.46 70.29
CA ALA A 146 5.21 -56.75 70.85
C ALA A 146 6.72 -57.00 70.98
#